data_AF-A0A969AIF9-F1
#
_entry.id   AF-A0A969AIF9-F1
#
_cell.length_a   1.000
_cell.length_b   1.000
_cell.length_c   1.000
_cell.angle_alpha   90.00
_cell.angle_beta   90.00
_cell.angle_gamma   90.00
#
_symmetry.space_group_name_H-M   'P 1'
#
loop_
_entity.id
_entity.type
_entity.pdbx_description
1 polymer ?
#
loop_
_entity_poly.entity_id
_entity_poly.type
_entity_poly.pdbx_seq_one_letter_code
_entity_poly.pdbx_strand_id
1 'polypeptide(L)'
;MGVELMRRALRRRRGRPMILLDIAHPRGSDAAVGELDNVYRYDMDALTAVTQDAFRHRRSEFLQCCTLIDAAVLRLDAEQRARGAGAVIAEMERHYRAVAQEVLEETLRRPALSGVPREEVERLVHRLVRKLLHLPVTALRGTPPEQSEVIRRVVPSPDDDRS
;
A
#
# COMPACT_ATOMS: atom_id res chain seq x y z
N MET A 1 11.78 24.00 -28.43
CA MET A 1 12.88 24.93 -28.77
C MET A 1 13.04 24.96 -30.27
N GLY A 2 12.75 26.09 -30.92
CA GLY A 2 12.71 26.19 -32.38
C GLY A 2 14.04 26.60 -33.03
N VAL A 3 14.18 26.30 -34.31
CA VAL A 3 15.38 26.57 -35.14
C VAL A 3 15.78 28.04 -35.12
N GLU A 4 14.83 28.96 -35.17
CA GLU A 4 15.10 30.40 -35.25
C GLU A 4 15.72 30.97 -33.96
N LEU A 5 15.25 30.47 -32.81
CA LEU A 5 15.84 30.79 -31.51
C LEU A 5 17.29 30.29 -31.43
N MET A 6 17.55 29.09 -31.94
CA MET A 6 18.89 28.50 -31.96
C MET A 6 19.84 29.27 -32.90
N ARG A 7 19.38 29.65 -34.09
CA ARG A 7 20.15 30.50 -35.02
C ARG A 7 20.51 31.84 -34.41
N ARG A 8 19.60 32.46 -33.66
CA ARG A 8 19.88 33.72 -32.93
C ARG A 8 20.95 33.52 -31.85
N ALA A 9 20.92 32.39 -31.14
CA ALA A 9 21.93 32.05 -30.14
C ALA A 9 23.31 31.81 -30.78
N LEU A 10 23.38 31.09 -31.90
CA LEU A 10 24.63 30.89 -32.66
C LEU A 10 25.25 32.21 -33.12
N ARG A 11 24.44 33.13 -33.68
CA ARG A 11 24.91 34.45 -34.11
C ARG A 11 25.51 35.25 -32.94
N ARG A 12 24.84 35.24 -31.77
CA ARG A 12 25.36 35.89 -30.56
C ARG A 12 26.69 35.30 -30.10
N ARG A 13 26.89 34.00 -30.31
CA ARG A 13 28.13 33.29 -29.99
C ARG A 13 29.16 33.31 -31.10
N ARG A 14 28.94 34.10 -32.17
CA ARG A 14 29.85 34.21 -33.33
C ARG A 14 30.19 32.85 -33.95
N GLY A 15 29.20 31.94 -34.01
CA GLY A 15 29.37 30.61 -34.59
C GLY A 15 30.12 29.60 -33.71
N ARG A 16 30.47 29.94 -32.45
CA ARG A 16 31.13 28.98 -31.54
C ARG A 16 30.24 27.75 -31.32
N PRO A 17 30.80 26.52 -31.37
CA PRO A 17 30.08 25.27 -31.14
C PRO A 17 29.19 25.27 -29.89
N MET A 18 28.01 24.67 -30.02
CA MET A 18 27.03 24.49 -28.96
C MET A 18 26.69 23.02 -28.78
N ILE A 19 26.54 22.59 -27.54
CA ILE A 19 25.97 21.29 -27.20
C ILE A 19 24.54 21.52 -26.74
N LEU A 20 23.59 20.84 -27.38
CA LEU A 20 22.19 20.80 -26.96
C LEU A 20 21.90 19.42 -26.40
N LEU A 21 21.59 19.36 -25.11
CA LEU A 21 21.17 18.13 -24.45
C LEU A 21 19.63 18.13 -24.34
N ASP A 22 18.97 17.27 -25.12
CA ASP A 22 17.51 17.11 -25.13
C ASP A 22 17.10 15.88 -24.32
N ILE A 23 16.79 16.10 -23.04
CA ILE A 23 16.38 15.06 -22.07
C ILE A 23 14.85 14.95 -21.87
N ALA A 24 14.05 15.68 -22.64
CA ALA A 24 12.60 15.72 -22.46
C ALA A 24 11.86 14.60 -23.21
N HIS A 25 10.77 14.10 -22.62
CA HIS A 25 9.84 13.17 -23.27
C HIS A 25 8.37 13.62 -23.09
N PRO A 26 7.64 13.97 -24.17
CA PRO A 26 8.06 14.00 -25.57
C PRO A 26 9.14 15.08 -25.83
N ARG A 27 9.84 14.96 -26.97
CA ARG A 27 11.02 15.77 -27.30
C ARG A 27 10.72 17.28 -27.24
N GLY A 28 11.62 18.03 -26.60
CA GLY A 28 11.44 19.46 -26.38
C GLY A 28 11.99 20.33 -27.51
N SER A 29 12.87 19.81 -28.37
CA SER A 29 13.48 20.53 -29.49
C SER A 29 12.91 20.09 -30.85
N ASP A 30 12.85 21.04 -31.79
CA ASP A 30 12.53 20.74 -33.18
C ASP A 30 13.65 19.87 -33.80
N ALA A 31 13.28 18.86 -34.58
CA ALA A 31 14.22 17.93 -35.21
C ALA A 31 15.26 18.66 -36.08
N ALA A 32 14.82 19.71 -36.78
CA ALA A 32 15.65 20.53 -37.66
C ALA A 32 16.75 21.33 -36.90
N VAL A 33 16.70 21.40 -35.57
CA VAL A 33 17.78 22.02 -34.77
C VAL A 33 19.08 21.21 -34.85
N GLY A 34 18.99 19.89 -35.04
CA GLY A 34 20.16 19.02 -35.19
C GLY A 34 20.88 19.17 -36.53
N GLU A 35 20.26 19.83 -37.51
CA GLU A 35 20.83 20.06 -38.85
C GLU A 35 21.58 21.41 -38.95
N LEU A 36 21.59 22.20 -37.87
CA LEU A 36 22.29 23.48 -37.85
C LEU A 36 23.80 23.30 -37.67
N ASP A 37 24.57 23.98 -38.52
CA ASP A 37 26.02 24.05 -38.37
C ASP A 37 26.42 24.57 -36.97
N ASN A 38 27.42 23.90 -36.39
CA ASN A 38 27.95 24.19 -35.05
C ASN A 38 26.97 23.93 -33.89
N VAL A 39 25.92 23.13 -34.10
CA VAL A 39 25.04 22.61 -33.04
C VAL A 39 25.15 21.09 -32.98
N TYR A 40 25.58 20.57 -31.83
CA TYR A 40 25.67 19.15 -31.56
C TYR A 40 24.53 18.77 -30.61
N ARG A 41 23.51 18.09 -31.15
CA ARG A 41 22.37 17.61 -30.37
C ARG A 41 22.62 16.21 -29.85
N TYR A 42 22.48 16.03 -28.55
CA TYR A 42 22.45 14.72 -27.88
C TYR A 42 21.07 14.55 -27.27
N ASP A 43 20.38 13.47 -27.64
CA ASP A 43 19.12 13.06 -27.03
C ASP A 43 19.36 11.98 -25.96
N MET A 44 18.27 11.54 -25.32
CA MET A 44 18.30 10.48 -24.31
C MET A 44 18.96 9.19 -24.83
N ASP A 45 18.74 8.85 -26.10
CA ASP A 45 19.30 7.64 -26.72
C ASP A 45 20.82 7.76 -26.86
N ALA A 46 21.32 8.90 -27.35
CA ALA A 46 22.74 9.18 -27.44
C ALA A 46 23.45 9.19 -26.07
N LEU A 47 22.79 9.71 -25.03
CA LEU A 47 23.31 9.68 -23.66
C LEU A 47 23.34 8.25 -23.08
N THR A 48 22.39 7.41 -23.46
CA THR A 48 22.32 6.00 -23.02
C THR A 48 23.53 5.19 -23.51
N ALA A 49 24.02 5.44 -24.73
CA ALA A 49 25.20 4.75 -25.27
C ALA A 49 26.48 5.04 -24.45
N VAL A 50 26.66 6.27 -23.99
CA VAL A 50 27.85 6.70 -23.20
C VAL A 50 27.78 6.21 -21.75
N THR A 51 26.58 5.94 -21.23
CA THR A 51 26.41 5.54 -19.83
C THR A 51 26.58 4.05 -19.58
N GLN A 52 26.66 3.21 -20.61
CA GLN A 52 26.80 1.75 -20.46
C GLN A 52 28.04 1.34 -19.63
N ASP A 53 29.16 2.05 -19.77
CA ASP A 53 30.35 1.79 -18.95
C ASP A 53 30.20 2.29 -17.50
N ALA A 54 29.50 3.40 -17.29
CA ALA A 54 29.15 3.88 -15.95
C ALA A 54 28.15 2.94 -15.25
N PHE A 55 27.30 2.22 -15.99
CA PHE A 55 26.42 1.17 -15.45
C PHE A 55 27.19 -0.06 -14.98
N ARG A 56 28.28 -0.45 -15.67
CA ARG A 56 29.14 -1.56 -15.23
C ARG A 56 29.76 -1.29 -13.86
N HIS A 57 30.24 -0.06 -13.65
CA HIS A 57 30.84 0.35 -12.38
C HIS A 57 29.82 0.42 -11.24
N ARG A 58 28.57 0.80 -11.53
CA ARG A 58 27.50 0.92 -10.54
C ARG A 58 26.62 -0.32 -10.41
N ARG A 59 27.01 -1.44 -11.01
CA ARG A 59 26.21 -2.67 -11.01
C ARG A 59 26.05 -3.24 -9.60
N SER A 60 27.09 -3.16 -8.77
CA SER A 60 27.04 -3.60 -7.37
C SER A 60 26.06 -2.77 -6.56
N GLU A 61 26.10 -1.45 -6.70
CA GLU A 61 25.20 -0.50 -6.02
C GLU A 61 23.75 -0.69 -6.47
N PHE A 62 23.53 -0.93 -7.77
CA PHE A 62 22.21 -1.26 -8.30
C PHE A 62 21.65 -2.54 -7.68
N LEU A 63 22.47 -3.60 -7.58
CA LEU A 63 22.05 -4.85 -6.92
C LEU A 63 21.71 -4.64 -5.44
N GLN A 64 22.49 -3.82 -4.73
CA GLN A 64 22.19 -3.45 -3.34
C GLN A 64 20.84 -2.72 -3.23
N CYS A 65 20.57 -1.77 -4.12
CA CYS A 65 19.27 -1.09 -4.18
C CYS A 65 18.13 -2.07 -4.45
N CYS A 66 18.29 -3.01 -5.38
CA CYS A 66 17.29 -4.05 -5.64
C CYS A 66 17.00 -4.87 -4.38
N THR A 67 18.03 -5.31 -3.65
CA THR A 67 17.85 -6.05 -2.39
C THR A 67 17.09 -5.24 -1.33
N LEU A 68 17.36 -3.94 -1.22
CA LEU A 68 16.62 -3.05 -0.32
C LEU A 68 15.14 -2.91 -0.73
N ILE A 69 14.87 -2.80 -2.03
CA ILE A 69 13.51 -2.75 -2.56
C ILE A 69 12.78 -4.06 -2.28
N ASP A 70 13.39 -5.21 -2.54
CA ASP A 70 12.80 -6.53 -2.29
C ASP A 70 12.44 -6.70 -0.81
N ALA A 71 13.35 -6.32 0.10
CA ALA A 71 13.09 -6.34 1.54
C ALA A 71 11.94 -5.39 1.94
N ALA A 72 11.88 -4.19 1.33
CA ALA A 72 10.81 -3.24 1.59
C ALA A 72 9.44 -3.74 1.10
N VAL A 73 9.39 -4.40 -0.06
CA VAL A 73 8.18 -5.01 -0.61
C VAL A 73 7.67 -6.12 0.31
N LEU A 74 8.56 -7.02 0.76
CA LEU A 74 8.20 -8.09 1.70
C LEU A 74 7.66 -7.53 3.03
N ARG A 75 8.26 -6.46 3.54
CA ARG A 75 7.79 -5.79 4.76
C ARG A 75 6.42 -5.14 4.55
N LEU A 76 6.25 -4.39 3.46
CA LEU A 76 4.98 -3.73 3.13
C LEU A 76 3.84 -4.75 3.02
N ASP A 77 4.12 -5.87 2.35
CA ASP A 77 3.19 -6.98 2.20
C ASP A 77 2.79 -7.50 3.59
N ALA A 78 3.75 -7.88 4.44
CA ALA A 78 3.49 -8.29 5.83
C ALA A 78 2.68 -7.26 6.66
N GLU A 79 2.92 -5.96 6.48
CA GLU A 79 2.13 -4.91 7.13
C GLU A 79 0.69 -4.85 6.59
N GLN A 80 0.49 -4.99 5.28
CA GLN A 80 -0.85 -5.07 4.67
C GLN A 80 -1.59 -6.31 5.18
N ARG A 81 -0.90 -7.45 5.26
CA ARG A 81 -1.41 -8.69 5.85
C ARG A 81 -1.93 -8.49 7.28
N ALA A 82 -1.12 -7.88 8.13
CA ALA A 82 -1.47 -7.63 9.53
C ALA A 82 -2.67 -6.68 9.68
N ARG A 83 -2.82 -5.70 8.77
CA ARG A 83 -3.98 -4.79 8.75
C ARG A 83 -5.29 -5.51 8.40
N GLY A 84 -5.25 -6.53 7.54
CA GLY A 84 -6.42 -7.34 7.18
C GLY A 84 -7.02 -8.09 8.37
N ALA A 85 -6.17 -8.75 9.17
CA ALA A 85 -6.61 -9.47 10.38
C ALA A 85 -7.27 -8.53 11.41
N GLY A 86 -6.75 -7.30 11.55
CA GLY A 86 -7.30 -6.30 12.47
C GLY A 86 -8.75 -5.93 12.16
N ALA A 87 -9.10 -5.76 10.88
CA ALA A 87 -10.46 -5.44 10.46
C ALA A 87 -11.45 -6.58 10.78
N VAL A 88 -11.06 -7.83 10.49
CA VAL A 88 -11.88 -9.03 10.77
C VAL A 88 -12.08 -9.20 12.28
N ILE A 89 -11.01 -9.03 13.08
CA ILE A 89 -11.10 -9.08 14.54
C ILE A 89 -12.09 -8.03 15.06
N ALA A 90 -12.00 -6.78 14.58
CA ALA A 90 -12.89 -5.72 15.02
C ALA A 90 -14.37 -6.00 14.65
N GLU A 91 -14.62 -6.55 13.47
CA GLU A 91 -15.97 -6.95 13.03
C GLU A 91 -16.54 -8.08 13.89
N MET A 92 -15.74 -9.12 14.15
CA MET A 92 -16.09 -10.24 15.00
C MET A 92 -16.38 -9.79 16.45
N GLU A 93 -15.52 -8.96 17.04
CA GLU A 93 -15.76 -8.43 18.39
C GLU A 93 -17.06 -7.63 18.48
N ARG A 94 -17.39 -6.83 17.46
CA ARG A 94 -18.67 -6.09 17.41
C ARG A 94 -19.85 -7.05 17.37
N HIS A 95 -19.82 -8.05 16.50
CA HIS A 95 -20.89 -9.04 16.35
C HIS A 95 -21.16 -9.78 17.68
N TYR A 96 -20.14 -10.39 18.28
CA TYR A 96 -20.32 -11.14 19.53
C TYR A 96 -20.79 -10.27 20.70
N ARG A 97 -20.36 -8.99 20.77
CA ARG A 97 -20.87 -8.07 21.79
C ARG A 97 -22.33 -7.70 21.57
N ALA A 98 -22.76 -7.54 20.32
CA ALA A 98 -24.16 -7.25 19.99
C ALA A 98 -25.06 -8.41 20.40
N VAL A 99 -24.72 -9.64 19.99
CA VAL A 99 -25.44 -10.87 20.37
C VAL A 99 -25.49 -11.02 21.89
N ALA A 100 -24.36 -10.81 22.57
CA ALA A 100 -24.31 -10.91 24.03
C ALA A 100 -25.20 -9.87 24.73
N GLN A 101 -25.28 -8.66 24.20
CA GLN A 101 -26.15 -7.61 24.73
C GLN A 101 -27.63 -7.96 24.54
N GLU A 102 -28.00 -8.47 23.37
CA GLU A 102 -29.37 -8.93 23.09
C GLU A 102 -29.78 -10.03 24.07
N VAL A 103 -28.99 -11.09 24.17
CA VAL A 103 -29.25 -12.22 25.08
C VAL A 103 -29.31 -11.75 26.54
N LEU A 104 -28.44 -10.82 26.94
CA LEU A 104 -28.44 -10.25 28.29
C LEU A 104 -29.75 -9.51 28.58
N GLU A 105 -30.18 -8.62 27.69
CA GLU A 105 -31.41 -7.83 27.87
C GLU A 105 -32.66 -8.72 27.89
N GLU A 106 -32.72 -9.74 27.02
CA GLU A 106 -33.79 -10.75 27.05
C GLU A 106 -33.81 -11.54 28.35
N THR A 107 -32.63 -11.93 28.83
CA THR A 107 -32.47 -12.72 30.05
C THR A 107 -32.87 -11.90 31.28
N LEU A 108 -32.42 -10.64 31.39
CA LEU A 108 -32.73 -9.75 32.51
C LEU A 108 -34.23 -9.41 32.63
N ARG A 109 -35.01 -9.51 31.53
CA ARG A 109 -36.47 -9.34 31.57
C ARG A 109 -37.20 -10.51 32.24
N ARG A 110 -36.54 -11.65 32.49
CA ARG A 110 -37.18 -12.83 33.08
C ARG A 110 -37.45 -12.61 34.58
N PRO A 111 -38.68 -12.88 35.07
CA PRO A 111 -39.03 -12.69 36.49
C PRO A 111 -38.11 -13.43 37.47
N ALA A 112 -37.58 -14.59 37.06
CA ALA A 112 -36.67 -15.40 37.86
C ALA A 112 -35.33 -14.71 38.21
N LEU A 113 -34.95 -13.64 37.49
CA LEU A 113 -33.70 -12.91 37.72
C LEU A 113 -33.91 -11.55 38.40
N SER A 114 -35.13 -11.21 38.79
CA SER A 114 -35.47 -9.91 39.40
C SER A 114 -34.74 -9.58 40.71
N GLY A 115 -34.21 -10.58 41.41
CA GLY A 115 -33.39 -10.42 42.62
C GLY A 115 -31.88 -10.49 42.40
N VAL A 116 -31.41 -10.74 41.17
CA VAL A 116 -29.98 -10.83 40.85
C VAL A 116 -29.47 -9.45 40.43
N PRO A 117 -28.34 -8.96 40.99
CA PRO A 117 -27.76 -7.70 40.55
C PRO A 117 -27.39 -7.74 39.06
N ARG A 118 -27.92 -6.79 38.29
CA ARG A 118 -27.65 -6.65 36.84
C ARG A 118 -26.14 -6.69 36.52
N GLU A 119 -25.34 -6.02 37.33
CA GLU A 119 -23.88 -5.95 37.18
C GLU A 119 -23.19 -7.33 37.31
N GLU A 120 -23.75 -8.27 38.07
CA GLU A 120 -23.19 -9.62 38.17
C GLU A 120 -23.41 -10.43 36.88
N VAL A 121 -24.60 -10.31 36.30
CA VAL A 121 -24.95 -10.95 35.03
C VAL A 121 -24.13 -10.34 33.89
N GLU A 122 -24.01 -9.01 33.86
CA GLU A 122 -23.15 -8.30 32.90
C GLU A 122 -21.68 -8.74 32.99
N ARG A 123 -21.13 -8.84 34.21
CA ARG A 123 -19.76 -9.35 34.42
C ARG A 123 -19.61 -10.80 33.98
N LEU A 124 -20.62 -11.64 34.16
CA LEU A 124 -20.60 -13.02 33.68
C LEU A 124 -20.57 -13.06 32.15
N VAL A 125 -21.49 -12.36 31.49
CA VAL A 125 -21.59 -12.28 30.02
C VAL A 125 -20.30 -11.72 29.41
N HIS A 126 -19.76 -10.64 29.97
CA HIS A 126 -18.50 -10.06 29.51
C HIS A 126 -17.33 -11.05 29.60
N ARG A 127 -17.23 -11.80 30.71
CA ARG A 127 -16.20 -12.84 30.87
C ARG A 127 -16.37 -13.98 29.88
N LEU A 128 -17.61 -14.39 29.59
CA LEU A 128 -17.92 -15.42 28.61
C LEU A 128 -17.51 -14.99 27.20
N VAL A 129 -17.95 -13.80 26.76
CA VAL A 129 -17.60 -13.24 25.45
C VAL A 129 -16.09 -13.12 25.29
N ARG A 130 -15.38 -12.62 26.32
CA ARG A 130 -13.92 -12.54 26.30
C ARG A 130 -13.24 -13.91 26.16
N LYS A 131 -13.76 -14.94 26.85
CA LYS A 131 -13.25 -16.32 26.72
C LYS A 131 -13.50 -16.90 25.33
N LEU A 132 -14.70 -16.68 24.76
CA LEU A 132 -15.06 -17.13 23.42
C LEU A 132 -14.20 -16.46 22.35
N LEU A 133 -13.93 -15.15 22.48
CA LEU A 133 -13.12 -14.40 21.53
C LEU A 133 -11.62 -14.70 21.62
N HIS A 134 -11.12 -15.24 22.73
CA HIS A 134 -9.69 -15.48 22.92
C HIS A 134 -9.09 -16.35 21.81
N LEU A 135 -9.70 -17.52 21.55
CA LEU A 135 -9.20 -18.47 20.56
C LEU A 135 -9.24 -17.93 19.11
N PRO A 136 -10.37 -17.42 18.59
CA PRO A 136 -10.42 -16.92 17.22
C PRO A 136 -9.59 -15.64 17.01
N VAL A 137 -9.50 -14.74 17.99
CA VAL A 137 -8.62 -13.56 17.90
C VAL A 137 -7.15 -13.97 17.88
N THR A 138 -6.76 -14.94 18.71
CA THR A 138 -5.38 -15.45 18.73
C THR A 138 -5.03 -16.16 17.42
N ALA A 139 -5.95 -16.97 16.89
CA ALA A 139 -5.80 -17.60 15.59
C ALA A 139 -5.63 -16.55 14.49
N LEU A 140 -6.53 -15.56 14.39
CA LEU A 140 -6.47 -14.51 13.37
C LEU A 140 -5.20 -13.66 13.44
N ARG A 141 -4.66 -13.39 14.62
CA ARG A 141 -3.38 -12.66 14.78
C ARG A 141 -2.17 -13.48 14.31
N GLY A 142 -2.26 -14.81 14.31
CA GLY A 142 -1.22 -15.72 13.86
C GLY A 142 -1.36 -16.19 12.41
N THR A 143 -2.45 -15.84 11.72
CA THR A 143 -2.80 -16.40 10.41
C THR A 143 -2.45 -15.45 9.25
N PRO A 144 -1.84 -15.95 8.15
CA PRO A 144 -1.66 -15.17 6.93
C PRO A 144 -3.01 -14.72 6.32
N PRO A 145 -3.08 -13.58 5.64
CA PRO A 145 -4.32 -12.92 5.26
C PRO A 145 -5.08 -13.68 4.18
N GLU A 146 -4.39 -14.48 3.36
CA GLU A 146 -5.00 -15.39 2.38
C GLU A 146 -5.94 -16.40 3.06
N GLN A 147 -5.64 -16.79 4.30
CA GLN A 147 -6.48 -17.65 5.12
C GLN A 147 -7.47 -16.85 5.98
N SER A 148 -7.21 -15.55 6.22
CA SER A 148 -8.14 -14.66 6.94
C SER A 148 -9.43 -14.40 6.14
N GLU A 149 -9.36 -14.43 4.81
CA GLU A 149 -10.53 -14.30 3.93
C GLU A 149 -11.48 -15.50 4.04
N VAL A 150 -10.93 -16.69 4.24
CA VAL A 150 -11.69 -17.91 4.54
C VAL A 150 -12.35 -17.81 5.91
N ILE A 151 -11.64 -17.25 6.91
CA ILE A 151 -12.21 -17.02 8.26
C ILE A 151 -13.30 -15.95 8.22
N ARG A 152 -13.17 -14.92 7.38
CA ARG A 152 -14.21 -13.89 7.17
C ARG A 152 -15.54 -14.49 6.70
N ARG A 153 -15.49 -15.59 5.96
CA ARG A 153 -16.68 -16.36 5.52
C ARG A 153 -17.35 -17.16 6.64
N VAL A 154 -16.66 -17.38 7.76
CA VAL A 154 -17.14 -18.16 8.90
C VAL A 154 -17.68 -17.26 10.01
N VAL A 155 -17.33 -15.96 10.01
CA VAL A 155 -17.98 -14.98 10.90
C VAL A 155 -19.38 -14.71 10.34
N PRO A 156 -20.46 -15.03 11.07
CA PRO A 156 -21.82 -14.79 10.61
C PRO A 156 -22.05 -13.29 10.42
N SER A 157 -22.78 -12.92 9.37
CA SER A 157 -23.30 -11.55 9.27
C SER A 157 -24.31 -11.37 10.41
N PRO A 158 -24.37 -10.19 11.08
CA PRO A 158 -25.41 -9.91 12.07
C PRO A 158 -26.86 -10.05 11.53
N ASP A 159 -27.04 -10.23 10.22
CA ASP A 159 -28.33 -10.48 9.57
C ASP A 159 -28.71 -11.96 9.44
N ASP A 160 -27.80 -12.91 9.70
CA ASP A 160 -28.05 -14.35 9.51
C ASP A 160 -28.98 -14.97 10.58
N ASP A 161 -29.21 -14.28 11.71
CA ASP A 161 -30.02 -14.76 12.85
C ASP A 161 -31.48 -14.23 12.83
N ARG A 162 -31.92 -13.56 11.75
CA ARG A 162 -33.29 -13.02 11.60
C ARG A 162 -34.25 -13.92 10.81
N SER A 163 -34.04 -15.24 10.79
CA SER A 163 -34.95 -16.22 10.16
C SER A 163 -35.69 -17.09 11.16
#